data_AF-A0A6L5QHF1-F1
#
_entry.id   AF-A0A6L5QHF1-F1
#
_cell.length_a   1.000
_cell.length_b   1.000
_cell.length_c   1.000
_cell.angle_alpha   90.00
_cell.angle_beta   90.00
_cell.angle_gamma   90.00
#
_symmetry.space_group_name_H-M   'P 1'
#
loop_
_entity.id
_entity.type
_entity.pdbx_description
1 polymer ?
#
loop_
_entity_poly.entity_id
_entity_poly.type
_entity_poly.pdbx_seq_one_letter_code
_entity_poly.pdbx_strand_id
1 'polypeptide(L)'
;MDNPAEPLLRVRASVDAAEWERMHAAVIAMSCARLEVLHRRRVSRILKYLPKPHPGMQKIIYGLGATGLIVSALMAAAGGIPYRGYRLELLFAVFFIATMVLTYYLPAIEAAQNRRRPAFHYRIARGTANRVLKTAKKALPFDAEYRFFEDKVAYTCITGDKARLRWTLGLKGVQLQGDGFTLLYKKHTSQEPYGILLHAAPEVEAQLERLGVQPMAAMD
;
A
#
# COMPACT_ATOMS: atom_id res chain seq x y z
N MET A 1 -12.42 -14.23 -42.41
CA MET A 1 -12.20 -14.94 -41.14
C MET A 1 -10.74 -14.74 -40.82
N ASP A 2 -10.43 -13.75 -39.99
CA ASP A 2 -9.04 -13.48 -39.59
C ASP A 2 -8.53 -14.67 -38.80
N ASN A 3 -7.43 -15.24 -39.27
CA ASN A 3 -6.70 -16.28 -38.55
C ASN A 3 -6.30 -15.69 -37.20
N PRO A 4 -6.77 -16.23 -36.04
CA PRO A 4 -6.40 -15.66 -34.76
C PRO A 4 -4.88 -15.75 -34.63
N ALA A 5 -4.21 -14.59 -34.52
CA ALA A 5 -2.77 -14.51 -34.39
C ALA A 5 -2.29 -15.55 -33.36
N GLU A 6 -1.30 -16.35 -33.74
CA GLU A 6 -0.76 -17.36 -32.82
C GLU A 6 -0.20 -16.66 -31.57
N PRO A 7 -0.50 -17.18 -30.36
CA PRO A 7 -0.02 -16.57 -29.14
C PRO A 7 1.51 -16.69 -29.06
N LEU A 8 2.17 -15.59 -28.70
CA LEU A 8 3.62 -15.52 -28.52
C LEU A 8 4.12 -16.47 -27.43
N LEU A 9 3.29 -16.71 -26.43
CA LEU A 9 3.54 -17.65 -25.35
C LEU A 9 2.22 -18.22 -24.85
N ARG A 10 2.18 -19.52 -24.57
CA ARG A 10 1.07 -20.19 -23.92
C ARG A 10 1.57 -20.86 -22.64
N VAL A 11 1.00 -20.47 -21.51
CA VAL A 11 1.37 -21.01 -20.19
C VAL A 11 0.17 -21.64 -19.54
N ARG A 12 0.36 -22.83 -18.98
CA ARG A 12 -0.68 -23.53 -18.22
C ARG A 12 -0.18 -23.79 -16.79
N ALA A 13 -1.04 -23.58 -15.82
CA ALA A 13 -0.75 -23.86 -14.41
C ALA A 13 -1.96 -24.53 -13.75
N SER A 14 -1.74 -25.63 -13.06
CA SER A 14 -2.81 -26.28 -12.29
C SER A 14 -2.91 -25.63 -10.92
N VAL A 15 -4.13 -25.31 -10.50
CA VAL A 15 -4.40 -24.65 -9.22
C VAL A 15 -5.40 -25.47 -8.43
N ASP A 16 -4.92 -26.05 -7.33
CA ASP A 16 -5.73 -26.75 -6.35
C ASP A 16 -5.94 -25.90 -5.08
N ALA A 17 -6.60 -26.48 -4.07
CA ALA A 17 -6.89 -25.78 -2.83
C ALA A 17 -5.63 -25.45 -2.01
N ALA A 18 -4.61 -26.33 -2.01
CA ALA A 18 -3.38 -26.11 -1.27
C ALA A 18 -2.55 -25.00 -1.91
N GLU A 19 -2.42 -25.03 -3.25
CA GLU A 19 -1.78 -23.99 -4.05
C GLU A 19 -2.47 -22.64 -3.83
N TRP A 20 -3.80 -22.63 -3.83
CA TRP A 20 -4.56 -21.41 -3.61
C TRP A 20 -4.29 -20.80 -2.24
N GLU A 21 -4.28 -21.58 -1.16
CA GLU A 21 -4.00 -21.07 0.19
C GLU A 21 -2.56 -20.53 0.31
N ARG A 22 -1.57 -21.21 -0.31
CA ARG A 22 -0.18 -20.72 -0.37
C ARG A 22 -0.09 -19.39 -1.11
N MET A 23 -0.66 -19.30 -2.31
CA MET A 23 -0.68 -18.08 -3.10
C MET A 23 -1.43 -16.96 -2.38
N HIS A 24 -2.53 -17.26 -1.71
CA HIS A 24 -3.30 -16.27 -0.95
C HIS A 24 -2.47 -15.64 0.17
N ALA A 25 -1.77 -16.46 0.96
CA ALA A 25 -0.87 -15.99 2.00
C ALA A 25 0.28 -15.15 1.42
N ALA A 26 0.89 -15.59 0.31
CA ALA A 26 1.97 -14.87 -0.36
C ALA A 26 1.51 -13.51 -0.93
N VAL A 27 0.34 -13.44 -1.58
CA VAL A 27 -0.24 -12.18 -2.08
C VAL A 27 -0.51 -11.21 -0.93
N ILE A 28 -0.96 -11.70 0.25
CA ILE A 28 -1.12 -10.85 1.44
C ILE A 28 0.24 -10.30 1.88
N ALA A 29 1.25 -11.16 2.05
CA ALA A 29 2.58 -10.76 2.50
C ALA A 29 3.20 -9.69 1.57
N MET A 30 3.14 -9.92 0.26
CA MET A 30 3.66 -8.99 -0.74
C MET A 30 2.86 -7.67 -0.77
N SER A 31 1.53 -7.73 -0.64
CA SER A 31 0.70 -6.52 -0.56
C SER A 31 0.98 -5.73 0.72
N CYS A 32 1.23 -6.39 1.85
CA CYS A 32 1.66 -5.74 3.10
C CYS A 32 3.00 -5.02 2.92
N ALA A 33 4.02 -5.73 2.41
CA ALA A 33 5.34 -5.16 2.16
C ALA A 33 5.25 -3.95 1.21
N ARG A 34 4.41 -4.06 0.17
CA ARG A 34 4.13 -2.96 -0.76
C ARG A 34 3.58 -1.71 -0.07
N LEU A 35 2.58 -1.88 0.79
CA LEU A 35 1.98 -0.78 1.54
C LEU A 35 3.00 -0.14 2.49
N GLU A 36 3.89 -0.93 3.09
CA GLU A 36 4.96 -0.41 3.93
C GLU A 36 5.97 0.43 3.15
N VAL A 37 6.44 -0.04 1.99
CA VAL A 37 7.36 0.72 1.13
C VAL A 37 6.72 2.04 0.68
N LEU A 38 5.48 2.00 0.22
CA LEU A 38 4.76 3.21 -0.21
C LEU A 38 4.55 4.20 0.94
N HIS A 39 4.23 3.69 2.13
CA HIS A 39 4.10 4.50 3.33
C HIS A 39 5.43 5.13 3.73
N ARG A 40 6.52 4.34 3.81
CA ARG A 40 7.87 4.85 4.11
C ARG A 40 8.29 5.95 3.13
N ARG A 41 8.04 5.78 1.83
CA ARG A 41 8.33 6.79 0.79
C ARG A 41 7.49 8.07 0.91
N ARG A 42 6.28 7.98 1.49
CA ARG A 42 5.41 9.13 1.75
C ARG A 42 5.85 9.86 3.02
N VAL A 43 6.06 9.11 4.09
CA VAL A 43 6.58 9.58 5.38
C VAL A 43 7.92 10.27 5.19
N SER A 44 8.88 9.62 4.52
CA SER A 44 10.22 10.19 4.30
C SER A 44 10.18 11.51 3.55
N ARG A 45 9.24 11.71 2.61
CA ARG A 45 9.06 12.98 1.91
C ARG A 45 8.50 14.08 2.81
N ILE A 46 7.55 13.76 3.68
CA ILE A 46 6.87 14.74 4.55
C ILE A 46 7.75 15.08 5.76
N LEU A 47 8.34 14.08 6.39
CA LEU A 47 9.10 14.20 7.64
C LEU A 47 10.57 14.57 7.44
N LYS A 48 11.06 14.71 6.19
CA LYS A 48 12.44 15.15 5.91
C LYS A 48 12.78 16.51 6.54
N TYR A 49 11.76 17.36 6.72
CA TYR A 49 11.91 18.74 7.21
C TYR A 49 11.47 18.92 8.65
N LEU A 50 11.00 17.87 9.32
CA LEU A 50 10.56 17.97 10.71
C LEU A 50 11.74 17.64 11.65
N PRO A 51 12.03 18.52 12.63
CA PRO A 51 13.07 18.24 13.61
C PRO A 51 12.68 17.00 14.43
N LYS A 52 13.61 16.04 14.56
CA LYS A 52 13.39 14.84 15.37
C LYS A 52 13.34 15.26 16.85
N PRO A 53 12.23 15.05 17.57
CA PRO A 53 12.13 15.47 18.96
C PRO A 53 13.02 14.59 19.85
N HIS A 54 13.79 15.22 20.74
CA HIS A 54 14.59 14.51 21.72
C HIS A 54 13.69 13.98 22.85
N PRO A 55 13.72 12.68 23.20
CA PRO A 55 12.75 12.08 24.14
C PRO A 55 12.79 12.69 25.54
N GLY A 56 13.95 13.17 26.00
CA GLY A 56 14.09 13.88 27.28
C GLY A 56 13.47 15.28 27.31
N MET A 57 13.34 15.96 26.15
CA MET A 57 12.81 17.32 26.09
C MET A 57 11.28 17.35 26.05
N GLN A 58 10.60 16.25 25.69
CA GLN A 58 9.14 16.22 25.54
C GLN A 58 8.40 16.50 26.84
N LYS A 59 8.86 15.94 27.96
CA LYS A 59 8.27 16.19 29.29
C LYS A 59 8.45 17.64 29.74
N ILE A 60 9.62 18.21 29.45
CA ILE A 60 9.96 19.60 29.78
C ILE A 60 9.08 20.55 28.97
N ILE A 61 8.94 20.32 27.66
CA ILE A 61 8.11 21.14 26.77
C ILE A 61 6.63 21.02 27.15
N TYR A 62 6.16 19.82 27.52
CA TYR A 62 4.80 19.65 28.03
C TYR A 62 4.56 20.46 29.31
N GLY A 63 5.47 20.38 30.28
CA GLY A 63 5.38 21.12 31.54
C GLY A 63 5.40 22.64 31.34
N LEU A 64 6.31 23.14 30.51
CA LEU A 64 6.38 24.56 30.15
C LEU A 64 5.14 25.02 29.38
N GLY A 65 4.65 24.22 28.43
CA GLY A 65 3.44 24.51 27.67
C GLY A 65 2.19 24.55 28.56
N ALA A 66 2.00 23.56 29.43
CA ALA A 66 0.89 23.53 30.37
C ALA A 66 0.93 24.71 31.35
N THR A 67 2.11 25.03 31.89
CA THR A 67 2.30 26.20 32.77
C THR A 67 1.98 27.50 32.03
N GLY A 68 2.47 27.66 30.78
CA GLY A 68 2.19 28.81 29.94
C GLY A 68 0.69 28.98 29.64
N LEU A 69 -0.04 27.87 29.45
CA LEU A 69 -1.49 27.90 29.27
C LEU A 69 -2.25 28.28 30.54
N ILE A 70 -1.84 27.75 31.70
CA ILE A 70 -2.41 28.14 32.99
C ILE A 70 -2.20 29.63 33.23
N VAL A 71 -0.99 30.15 32.99
CA VAL A 71 -0.69 31.57 33.10
C VAL A 71 -1.54 32.40 32.14
N SER A 72 -1.66 31.98 30.88
CA SER A 72 -2.52 32.66 29.89
C SER A 72 -3.99 32.70 30.32
N ALA A 73 -4.50 31.61 30.90
CA ALA A 73 -5.86 31.54 31.42
C ALA A 73 -6.07 32.44 32.65
N LEU A 74 -5.10 32.48 33.58
CA LEU A 74 -5.15 33.37 34.74
C LEU A 74 -5.11 34.85 34.31
N MET A 75 -4.30 35.19 33.31
CA MET A 75 -4.26 36.55 32.75
C MET A 75 -5.58 36.92 32.08
N ALA A 76 -6.20 36.00 31.35
CA ALA A 76 -7.54 36.21 30.78
C ALA A 76 -8.59 36.46 31.86
N ALA A 77 -8.53 35.73 32.98
CA ALA A 77 -9.43 35.89 34.13
C ALA A 77 -9.20 37.22 34.89
N ALA A 78 -7.96 37.70 34.95
CA ALA A 78 -7.60 38.96 35.63
C ALA A 78 -7.88 40.23 34.80
N GLY A 79 -8.57 40.11 33.66
CA GLY A 79 -8.94 41.25 32.79
C GLY A 79 -8.14 41.35 31.48
N GLY A 80 -7.17 40.47 31.26
CA GLY A 80 -6.38 40.39 30.02
C GLY A 80 -5.31 41.48 29.89
N ILE A 81 -4.47 41.37 28.85
CA ILE A 81 -3.51 42.43 28.49
C ILE A 81 -3.82 42.91 27.07
N PRO A 82 -4.57 44.03 26.94
CA PRO A 82 -4.78 44.65 25.64
C PRO A 82 -3.50 45.34 25.17
N TYR A 83 -3.07 45.04 23.95
CA TYR A 83 -1.97 45.73 23.28
C TYR A 83 -2.36 46.04 21.84
N ARG A 84 -2.50 47.33 21.52
CA ARG A 84 -2.84 47.81 20.16
C ARG A 84 -4.06 47.10 19.52
N GLY A 85 -5.10 46.85 20.31
CA GLY A 85 -6.33 46.18 19.87
C GLY A 85 -6.29 44.64 19.91
N TYR A 86 -5.14 44.04 20.25
CA TYR A 86 -5.00 42.59 20.41
C TYR A 86 -5.02 42.19 21.89
N ARG A 87 -5.52 40.99 22.17
CA ARG A 87 -5.45 40.35 23.50
C ARG A 87 -4.22 39.45 23.55
N LEU A 88 -3.14 39.90 24.19
CA LEU A 88 -1.85 39.20 24.19
C LEU A 88 -1.94 37.80 24.83
N GLU A 89 -2.80 37.63 25.83
CA GLU A 89 -3.05 36.34 26.48
C GLU A 89 -3.58 35.27 25.53
N LEU A 90 -4.37 35.66 24.51
CA LEU A 90 -4.85 34.73 23.49
C LEU A 90 -3.72 34.32 22.54
N LEU A 91 -2.83 35.26 22.20
CA LEU A 91 -1.66 34.96 21.37
C LEU A 91 -0.69 34.01 22.10
N PHE A 92 -0.45 34.23 23.39
CA PHE A 92 0.35 33.31 24.20
C PHE A 92 -0.30 31.93 24.31
N ALA A 93 -1.62 31.87 24.55
CA ALA A 93 -2.33 30.59 24.58
C ALA A 93 -2.20 29.83 23.24
N VAL A 94 -2.40 30.51 22.11
CA VAL A 94 -2.23 29.90 20.78
C VAL A 94 -0.79 29.42 20.57
N PHE A 95 0.21 30.21 20.98
CA PHE A 95 1.61 29.82 20.89
C PHE A 95 1.89 28.54 21.69
N PHE A 96 1.50 28.49 22.97
CA PHE A 96 1.71 27.32 23.81
C PHE A 96 0.94 26.08 23.31
N ILE A 97 -0.28 26.24 22.82
CA ILE A 97 -1.04 25.16 22.16
C ILE A 97 -0.27 24.65 20.94
N ALA A 98 0.16 25.54 20.05
CA ALA A 98 0.89 25.16 18.85
C ALA A 98 2.19 24.43 19.19
N THR A 99 2.95 24.91 20.18
CA THR A 99 4.17 24.24 20.67
C THR A 99 3.85 22.86 21.23
N MET A 100 2.84 22.71 22.08
CA MET A 100 2.46 21.40 22.63
C MET A 100 1.99 20.43 21.55
N VAL A 101 1.21 20.90 20.58
CA VAL A 101 0.73 20.08 19.47
C VAL A 101 1.91 19.57 18.64
N LEU A 102 2.83 20.45 18.24
CA LEU A 102 3.96 20.09 17.39
C LEU A 102 4.97 19.18 18.10
N THR A 103 5.21 19.39 19.38
CA THR A 103 6.31 18.73 20.10
C THR A 103 5.90 17.49 20.89
N TYR A 104 4.64 17.41 21.32
CA TYR A 104 4.15 16.31 22.16
C TYR A 104 3.06 15.47 21.48
N TYR A 105 1.98 16.11 21.03
CA TYR A 105 0.85 15.37 20.49
C TYR A 105 1.14 14.77 19.11
N LEU A 106 1.82 15.50 18.23
CA LEU A 106 2.13 15.01 16.89
C LEU A 106 3.03 13.74 16.92
N PRO A 107 4.13 13.68 17.70
CA PRO A 107 4.91 12.45 17.86
C PRO A 107 4.13 11.31 18.53
N ALA A 108 3.29 11.60 19.52
CA ALA A 108 2.48 10.59 20.19
C ALA A 108 1.43 9.97 19.24
N ILE A 109 0.79 10.79 18.40
CA ILE A 109 -0.13 10.34 17.36
C ILE A 109 0.62 9.50 16.33
N GLU A 110 1.80 9.93 15.90
CA GLU A 110 2.64 9.17 14.96
C GLU A 110 3.04 7.81 15.55
N ALA A 111 3.45 7.74 16.81
CA ALA A 111 3.77 6.50 17.50
C ALA A 111 2.55 5.55 17.59
N ALA A 112 1.37 6.09 17.93
CA ALA A 112 0.13 5.32 17.97
C ALA A 112 -0.27 4.80 16.59
N GLN A 113 -0.12 5.62 15.54
CA GLN A 113 -0.36 5.22 14.15
C GLN A 113 0.62 4.13 13.72
N ASN A 114 1.92 4.29 14.00
CA ASN A 114 2.96 3.32 13.70
C ASN A 114 2.69 1.97 14.38
N ARG A 115 2.17 1.96 15.61
CA ARG A 115 1.80 0.73 16.33
C ARG A 115 0.60 0.00 15.69
N ARG A 116 -0.40 0.75 15.23
CA ARG A 116 -1.62 0.18 14.61
C ARG A 116 -1.45 -0.13 13.12
N ARG A 117 -0.42 0.43 12.49
CA ARG A 117 -0.17 0.33 11.04
C ARG A 117 -0.06 -1.10 10.53
N PRO A 118 0.68 -2.04 11.16
CA PRO A 118 0.79 -3.40 10.64
C PRO A 118 -0.57 -4.09 10.53
N ALA A 119 -1.42 -3.97 11.55
CA ALA A 119 -2.77 -4.53 11.54
C ALA A 119 -3.67 -3.88 10.47
N PHE A 120 -3.55 -2.56 10.29
CA PHE A 120 -4.28 -1.84 9.25
C PHE A 120 -3.84 -2.25 7.84
N HIS A 121 -2.53 -2.34 7.59
CA HIS A 121 -1.97 -2.81 6.32
C HIS A 121 -2.38 -4.25 6.02
N TYR A 122 -2.31 -5.13 7.03
CA TYR A 122 -2.77 -6.51 6.90
C TYR A 122 -4.23 -6.60 6.49
N ARG A 123 -5.11 -5.77 7.09
CA ARG A 123 -6.52 -5.73 6.73
C ARG A 123 -6.74 -5.30 5.27
N ILE A 124 -6.01 -4.30 4.80
CA ILE A 124 -6.07 -3.86 3.40
C ILE A 124 -5.54 -4.97 2.47
N ALA A 125 -4.36 -5.51 2.76
CA ALA A 125 -3.72 -6.57 1.99
C ALA A 125 -4.60 -7.82 1.87
N ARG A 126 -5.25 -8.22 2.97
CA ARG A 126 -6.24 -9.31 2.98
C ARG A 126 -7.45 -9.00 2.09
N GLY A 127 -7.94 -7.76 2.11
CA GLY A 127 -8.99 -7.30 1.19
C GLY A 127 -8.57 -7.42 -0.27
N THR A 128 -7.35 -6.99 -0.60
CA THR A 128 -6.77 -7.09 -1.94
C THR A 128 -6.62 -8.54 -2.39
N ALA A 129 -6.01 -9.40 -1.58
CA ALA A 129 -5.85 -10.82 -1.90
C ALA A 129 -7.21 -11.50 -2.13
N ASN A 130 -8.17 -11.25 -1.24
CA ASN A 130 -9.53 -11.75 -1.38
C ASN A 130 -10.20 -11.27 -2.66
N ARG A 131 -10.02 -10.00 -3.05
CA ARG A 131 -10.62 -9.44 -4.27
C ARG A 131 -10.02 -10.06 -5.53
N VAL A 132 -8.69 -10.15 -5.58
CA VAL A 132 -7.94 -10.62 -6.75
C VAL A 132 -8.12 -12.13 -6.96
N LEU A 133 -8.12 -12.92 -5.89
CA LEU A 133 -8.22 -14.37 -5.94
C LEU A 133 -9.65 -14.92 -5.77
N LYS A 134 -10.67 -14.05 -5.61
CA LYS A 134 -12.06 -14.45 -5.38
C LYS A 134 -12.57 -15.42 -6.44
N THR A 135 -12.31 -15.10 -7.70
CA THR A 135 -12.83 -15.84 -8.85
C THR A 135 -12.12 -17.17 -9.02
N ALA A 136 -10.81 -17.22 -8.72
CA ALA A 136 -10.04 -18.45 -8.70
C ALA A 136 -10.58 -19.42 -7.64
N LYS A 137 -10.82 -18.94 -6.40
CA LYS A 137 -11.30 -19.79 -5.29
C LYS A 137 -12.59 -20.55 -5.63
N LYS A 138 -13.53 -19.89 -6.31
CA LYS A 138 -14.84 -20.47 -6.68
C LYS A 138 -14.75 -21.56 -7.74
N ALA A 139 -13.65 -21.62 -8.48
CA ALA A 139 -13.47 -22.54 -9.60
C ALA A 139 -12.51 -23.69 -9.28
N LEU A 140 -12.01 -23.79 -8.03
CA LEU A 140 -11.07 -24.83 -7.62
C LEU A 140 -11.72 -26.22 -7.69
N PRO A 141 -10.97 -27.26 -8.11
CA PRO A 141 -9.68 -27.20 -8.80
C PRO A 141 -9.83 -26.80 -10.28
N PHE A 142 -8.85 -26.09 -10.83
CA PHE A 142 -8.87 -25.71 -12.25
C PHE A 142 -7.46 -25.59 -12.82
N ASP A 143 -7.35 -25.64 -14.15
CA ASP A 143 -6.15 -25.25 -14.86
C ASP A 143 -6.30 -23.82 -15.40
N ALA A 144 -5.35 -22.97 -15.06
CA ALA A 144 -5.18 -21.64 -15.59
C ALA A 144 -4.40 -21.71 -16.90
N GLU A 145 -4.96 -21.18 -17.98
CA GLU A 145 -4.24 -21.01 -19.24
C GLU A 145 -4.12 -19.54 -19.60
N TYR A 146 -2.89 -19.08 -19.83
CA TYR A 146 -2.56 -17.73 -20.26
C TYR A 146 -2.01 -17.76 -21.67
N ARG A 147 -2.58 -16.94 -22.55
CA ARG A 147 -2.11 -16.75 -23.92
C ARG A 147 -1.65 -15.31 -24.07
N PHE A 148 -0.37 -15.13 -24.35
CA PHE A 148 0.26 -13.83 -24.54
C PHE A 148 0.20 -13.43 -26.02
N PHE A 149 -0.15 -12.17 -26.26
CA PHE A 149 -0.14 -11.51 -27.56
C PHE A 149 0.71 -10.24 -27.44
N GLU A 150 0.86 -9.49 -28.54
CA GLU A 150 1.74 -8.31 -28.61
C GLU A 150 1.48 -7.24 -27.52
N ASP A 151 0.23 -7.04 -27.09
CA ASP A 151 -0.13 -5.98 -26.14
C ASP A 151 -1.01 -6.46 -24.97
N LYS A 152 -1.36 -7.75 -24.94
CA LYS A 152 -2.39 -8.28 -24.05
C LYS A 152 -2.16 -9.75 -23.69
N VAL A 153 -2.76 -10.16 -22.59
CA VAL A 153 -2.83 -11.55 -22.16
C VAL A 153 -4.29 -11.97 -21.98
N ALA A 154 -4.65 -13.10 -22.57
CA ALA A 154 -5.95 -13.73 -22.40
C ALA A 154 -5.86 -14.84 -21.36
N TYR A 155 -6.78 -14.84 -20.40
CA TYR A 155 -6.88 -15.85 -19.36
C TYR A 155 -8.10 -16.74 -19.57
N THR A 156 -7.83 -18.03 -19.74
CA THR A 156 -8.83 -19.09 -19.85
C THR A 156 -8.74 -19.97 -18.62
N CYS A 157 -9.88 -20.21 -17.99
CA CYS A 157 -10.01 -21.14 -16.87
C CYS A 157 -10.59 -22.45 -17.42
N ILE A 158 -9.91 -23.55 -17.16
CA ILE A 158 -10.29 -24.90 -17.61
C ILE A 158 -10.67 -25.70 -16.38
N THR A 159 -11.94 -26.11 -16.28
CA THR A 159 -12.45 -26.93 -15.18
C THR A 159 -13.06 -28.20 -15.77
N GLY A 160 -12.44 -29.36 -15.54
CA GLY A 160 -12.74 -30.57 -16.30
C GLY A 160 -12.55 -30.32 -17.80
N ASP A 161 -13.53 -30.70 -18.62
CA ASP A 161 -13.49 -30.51 -20.08
C ASP A 161 -13.99 -29.12 -20.55
N LYS A 162 -14.35 -28.23 -19.63
CA LYS A 162 -14.91 -26.92 -19.96
C LYS A 162 -13.84 -25.84 -19.88
N ALA A 163 -13.39 -25.36 -21.05
CA ALA A 163 -12.55 -24.17 -21.17
C ALA A 163 -13.42 -22.91 -21.32
N ARG A 164 -13.21 -21.92 -20.44
CA ARG A 164 -13.92 -20.63 -20.51
C ARG A 164 -12.94 -19.46 -20.46
N LEU A 165 -12.95 -18.64 -21.49
CA LEU A 165 -12.28 -17.34 -21.47
C LEU A 165 -12.92 -16.47 -20.38
N ARG A 166 -12.11 -16.03 -19.41
CA ARG A 166 -12.59 -15.26 -18.26
C ARG A 166 -12.39 -13.77 -18.47
N TRP A 167 -11.23 -13.38 -19.00
CA TRP A 167 -10.89 -12.00 -19.28
C TRP A 167 -9.71 -11.92 -20.24
N THR A 168 -9.57 -10.75 -20.86
CA THR A 168 -8.37 -10.34 -21.61
C THR A 168 -7.88 -9.04 -21.00
N LEU A 169 -6.58 -8.94 -20.77
CA LEU A 169 -5.95 -7.84 -20.04
C LEU A 169 -4.84 -7.22 -20.87
N GLY A 170 -4.90 -5.91 -21.09
CA GLY A 170 -3.79 -5.17 -21.69
C GLY A 170 -2.59 -5.12 -20.75
N LEU A 171 -1.41 -5.42 -21.28
CA LEU A 171 -0.15 -5.47 -20.53
C LEU A 171 0.48 -4.09 -20.51
N LYS A 172 0.72 -3.57 -19.30
CA LYS A 172 1.43 -2.31 -19.08
C LYS A 172 1.91 -2.17 -17.65
N GLY A 173 2.86 -1.26 -17.47
CA GLY A 173 3.34 -0.82 -16.17
C GLY A 173 4.43 -1.73 -15.65
N VAL A 174 4.22 -2.27 -14.45
CA VAL A 174 5.27 -2.98 -13.72
C VAL A 174 4.73 -4.26 -13.10
N GLN A 175 5.60 -5.26 -12.98
CA GLN A 175 5.27 -6.57 -12.43
C GLN A 175 5.99 -6.82 -11.09
N LEU A 176 5.41 -7.67 -10.26
CA LEU A 176 6.02 -8.17 -9.04
C LEU A 176 5.84 -9.69 -8.98
N GLN A 177 6.94 -10.42 -9.05
CA GLN A 177 6.99 -11.88 -9.06
C GLN A 177 6.78 -12.44 -7.66
N GLY A 178 5.92 -13.43 -7.54
CA GLY A 178 5.71 -14.26 -6.36
C GLY A 178 5.83 -15.74 -6.71
N ASP A 179 5.86 -16.59 -5.69
CA ASP A 179 5.90 -18.04 -5.89
C ASP A 179 4.56 -18.54 -6.45
N GLY A 180 4.54 -18.96 -7.71
CA GLY A 180 3.34 -19.42 -8.42
C GLY A 180 2.46 -18.32 -9.01
N PHE A 181 2.87 -17.05 -8.97
CA PHE A 181 2.09 -15.96 -9.56
C PHE A 181 2.90 -14.69 -9.88
N THR A 182 2.38 -13.87 -10.80
CA THR A 182 2.83 -12.49 -11.02
C THR A 182 1.70 -11.51 -10.70
N LEU A 183 1.99 -10.48 -9.89
CA LEU A 183 1.10 -9.34 -9.68
C LEU A 183 1.43 -8.21 -10.66
N LEU A 184 0.42 -7.67 -11.34
CA LEU A 184 0.58 -6.58 -12.30
C LEU A 184 0.08 -5.25 -11.73
N TYR A 185 0.88 -4.20 -11.84
CA TYR A 185 0.58 -2.85 -11.37
C TYR A 185 0.70 -1.83 -12.50
N LYS A 186 -0.21 -0.85 -12.54
CA LYS A 186 -0.18 0.18 -13.60
C LYS A 186 1.03 1.10 -13.50
N LYS A 187 1.56 1.31 -12.29
CA LYS A 187 2.65 2.26 -11.96
C LYS A 187 3.41 1.79 -10.72
N HIS A 188 4.68 2.19 -10.59
CA HIS A 188 5.49 2.02 -9.37
C HIS A 188 4.92 2.68 -8.09
N THR A 189 3.87 3.49 -8.19
CA THR A 189 3.17 4.12 -7.05
C THR A 189 1.80 3.49 -6.76
N SER A 190 1.37 2.53 -7.58
CA SER A 190 0.08 1.85 -7.38
C SER A 190 0.13 0.98 -6.12
N GLN A 191 -0.87 1.13 -5.25
CA GLN A 191 -1.04 0.30 -4.05
C GLN A 191 -1.68 -1.04 -4.39
N GLU A 192 -2.64 -1.04 -5.32
CA GLU A 192 -3.38 -2.24 -5.70
C GLU A 192 -2.94 -2.75 -7.07
N PRO A 193 -2.82 -4.07 -7.22
CA PRO A 193 -2.62 -4.69 -8.52
C PRO A 193 -3.90 -4.53 -9.36
N TYR A 194 -3.71 -4.41 -10.67
CA TYR A 194 -4.81 -4.42 -11.64
C TYR A 194 -5.06 -5.82 -12.23
N GLY A 195 -4.11 -6.74 -12.07
CA GLY A 195 -4.22 -8.12 -12.52
C GLY A 195 -3.28 -9.06 -11.76
N ILE A 196 -3.58 -10.35 -11.85
CA ILE A 196 -2.73 -11.44 -11.38
C ILE A 196 -2.64 -12.50 -12.47
N LEU A 197 -1.45 -13.06 -12.66
CA LEU A 197 -1.19 -14.21 -13.51
C LEU A 197 -0.79 -15.36 -12.59
N LEU A 198 -1.45 -16.51 -12.67
CA LEU A 198 -1.15 -17.69 -11.85
C LEU A 198 -0.28 -18.64 -12.68
N HIS A 199 1.03 -18.68 -12.41
CA HIS A 199 1.97 -19.51 -13.16
C HIS A 199 3.22 -19.81 -12.32
N ALA A 200 3.82 -20.98 -12.58
CA ALA A 200 5.15 -21.32 -12.08
C ALA A 200 6.24 -21.18 -13.16
N ALA A 201 5.86 -20.81 -14.39
CA ALA A 201 6.79 -20.79 -15.52
C ALA A 201 7.68 -19.52 -15.49
N PRO A 202 9.02 -19.65 -15.51
CA PRO A 202 9.94 -18.51 -15.51
C PRO A 202 9.89 -17.70 -16.82
N GLU A 203 9.45 -18.34 -17.91
CA GLU A 203 9.29 -17.72 -19.23
C GLU A 203 8.30 -16.54 -19.23
N VAL A 204 7.36 -16.52 -18.28
CA VAL A 204 6.38 -15.42 -18.14
C VAL A 204 7.06 -14.11 -17.78
N GLU A 205 8.08 -14.14 -16.92
CA GLU A 205 8.81 -12.93 -16.52
C GLU A 205 9.51 -12.32 -17.75
N ALA A 206 10.27 -13.14 -18.47
CA ALA A 206 10.96 -12.72 -19.68
C ALA A 206 9.99 -12.22 -20.76
N GLN A 207 8.83 -12.86 -20.90
CA GLN A 207 7.81 -12.43 -21.86
C GLN A 207 7.17 -11.10 -21.44
N LEU A 208 6.88 -10.89 -20.16
CA LEU A 208 6.34 -9.63 -19.66
C LEU A 208 7.32 -8.48 -19.88
N GLU A 209 8.61 -8.71 -19.68
CA GLU A 209 9.66 -7.72 -19.95
C GLU A 209 9.74 -7.36 -21.44
N ARG A 210 9.71 -8.36 -22.34
CA ARG A 210 9.67 -8.15 -23.80
C ARG A 210 8.46 -7.31 -24.22
N LEU A 211 7.33 -7.48 -23.53
CA LEU A 211 6.09 -6.73 -23.78
C LEU A 211 6.05 -5.39 -23.02
N GLY A 212 7.18 -4.93 -22.47
CA GLY A 212 7.33 -3.62 -21.84
C GLY A 212 6.79 -3.51 -20.41
N VAL A 213 6.48 -4.64 -19.75
CA VAL A 213 6.12 -4.67 -18.33
C VAL A 213 7.39 -4.89 -17.51
N GLN A 214 7.85 -3.82 -16.87
CA GLN A 214 9.14 -3.84 -16.19
C GLN A 214 9.06 -4.54 -14.83
N PRO A 215 10.10 -5.27 -14.40
CA PRO A 215 10.18 -5.78 -13.05
C PRO A 215 10.18 -4.61 -12.07
N MET A 216 9.35 -4.71 -11.04
CA MET A 216 9.42 -3.79 -9.93
C MET A 216 10.70 -4.12 -9.16
N ALA A 217 11.60 -3.13 -9.03
CA ALA A 217 12.80 -3.27 -8.21
C ALA A 217 12.46 -3.90 -6.84
N ALA A 218 13.32 -4.80 -6.38
CA ALA A 218 13.18 -5.51 -5.12
C ALA A 218 12.76 -4.54 -4.00
N MET A 219 11.87 -5.01 -3.13
CA MET A 219 11.31 -4.21 -2.04
C MET A 219 12.35 -4.02 -0.93
N ASP A 220 13.40 -3.26 -1.21
CA ASP A 220 14.42 -2.81 -0.24
C ASP A 220 13.96 -1.56 0.53
#